data_AF-A0A1A7WXU8-F1
#
_entry.id   AF-A0A1A7WXU8-F1
#
_cell.length_a   1.000
_cell.length_b   1.000
_cell.length_c   1.000
_cell.angle_alpha   90.00
_cell.angle_beta   90.00
_cell.angle_gamma   90.00
#
_symmetry.space_group_name_H-M   'P 1'
#
loop_
_entity.id
_entity.type
_entity.pdbx_description
1 polymer ?
#
loop_
_entity_poly.entity_id
_entity_poly.type
_entity_poly.pdbx_seq_one_letter_code
_entity_poly.pdbx_strand_id
1 'polypeptide(L)'
;GAAVVITLITVPAVYYSKSGATKRPFTLQDYFNNTIRKGSYNLHWISDKEYLHKTSDDHVFLHNAETKAESLYLSNSTFGK
;
A
#
# COMPACT_ATOMS: atom_id res chain seq x y z
N GLY A 1 -21.94 32.96 16.28
CA GLY A 1 -22.02 31.49 16.30
C GLY A 1 -22.18 30.92 14.91
N ALA A 2 -23.36 31.05 14.29
CA ALA A 2 -23.70 30.42 13.02
C ALA A 2 -22.75 30.76 11.85
N ALA A 3 -22.32 32.02 11.72
CA ALA A 3 -21.43 32.44 10.63
C ALA A 3 -20.07 31.70 10.64
N VAL A 4 -19.53 31.40 11.82
CA VAL A 4 -18.24 30.68 11.98
C VAL A 4 -18.37 29.22 11.56
N VAL A 5 -19.52 28.59 11.86
CA VAL A 5 -19.79 27.20 11.47
C VAL A 5 -19.94 27.09 9.95
N ILE A 6 -20.63 28.04 9.34
CA ILE A 6 -20.82 28.09 7.89
C ILE A 6 -19.47 28.29 7.17
N THR A 7 -18.61 29.19 7.66
CA THR A 7 -17.28 29.38 7.04
C THR A 7 -16.37 28.18 7.24
N LEU A 8 -16.43 27.50 8.40
CA LEU A 8 -15.63 26.30 8.67
C LEU A 8 -16.00 25.12 7.76
N ILE A 9 -17.25 24.99 7.34
CA ILE A 9 -17.70 23.92 6.43
C ILE A 9 -17.48 24.31 4.96
N THR A 10 -17.77 25.56 4.60
CA THR A 10 -17.74 26.00 3.20
C THR A 10 -16.33 26.14 2.65
N VAL A 11 -15.35 26.59 3.45
CA VAL A 11 -13.97 26.78 2.99
C VAL A 11 -13.30 25.45 2.60
N PRO A 12 -13.32 24.39 3.43
CA PRO A 12 -12.80 23.07 3.04
C PRO A 12 -13.60 22.46 1.89
N ALA A 13 -14.92 22.61 1.87
CA ALA A 13 -15.77 22.05 0.81
C ALA A 13 -15.44 22.65 -0.57
N VAL A 14 -15.27 23.98 -0.65
CA VAL A 14 -14.88 24.67 -1.90
C VAL A 14 -13.45 24.33 -2.31
N TYR A 15 -12.53 24.18 -1.34
CA TYR A 15 -11.17 23.75 -1.63
C TYR A 15 -11.13 22.31 -2.18
N TYR A 16 -11.89 21.40 -1.59
CA TYR A 16 -11.99 20.01 -2.03
C TYR A 16 -12.73 19.88 -3.38
N SER A 17 -13.76 20.69 -3.63
CA SER A 17 -14.54 20.66 -4.87
C SER A 17 -13.78 21.24 -6.06
N LYS A 18 -12.78 22.10 -5.82
CA LYS A 18 -11.89 22.65 -6.86
C LYS A 18 -10.85 21.66 -7.38
N SER A 19 -10.75 20.44 -6.83
CA SER A 19 -9.87 19.42 -7.41
C SER A 19 -10.46 18.95 -8.74
N GLY A 20 -10.08 19.61 -9.85
CA GLY A 20 -10.48 19.31 -11.23
C GLY A 20 -9.96 17.98 -11.79
N ALA A 21 -9.68 17.01 -10.92
CA ALA A 21 -9.48 15.64 -11.32
C ALA A 21 -10.85 14.96 -11.30
N THR A 22 -11.32 14.50 -12.46
CA THR A 22 -12.42 13.53 -12.56
C THR A 22 -11.95 12.25 -11.85
N LYS A 23 -12.09 12.19 -10.53
CA LYS A 23 -11.74 11.02 -9.74
C LYS A 23 -12.76 9.95 -10.08
N ARG A 24 -12.33 8.93 -10.83
CA ARG A 24 -13.18 7.77 -11.17
C ARG A 24 -13.76 7.21 -9.85
N PRO A 25 -15.09 7.04 -9.74
CA PRO A 25 -15.68 6.44 -8.57
C PRO A 25 -15.21 4.99 -8.43
N PHE A 26 -15.01 4.52 -7.20
CA PHE A 26 -14.66 3.14 -6.92
C PHE A 26 -15.79 2.22 -7.42
N THR A 27 -15.47 1.29 -8.31
CA THR A 27 -16.46 0.36 -8.89
C THR A 27 -16.30 -1.05 -8.33
N LEU A 28 -17.38 -1.85 -8.39
CA LEU A 28 -17.31 -3.28 -8.03
C LEU A 28 -16.27 -4.02 -8.89
N GLN A 29 -16.08 -3.60 -10.14
CA GLN A 29 -15.02 -4.13 -10.99
C GLN A 29 -13.63 -3.92 -10.36
N ASP A 30 -13.38 -2.77 -9.73
CA ASP A 30 -12.08 -2.49 -9.09
C ASP A 30 -11.87 -3.34 -7.82
N TYR A 31 -12.95 -3.72 -7.14
CA TYR A 31 -12.91 -4.67 -6.02
C TYR A 31 -12.55 -6.09 -6.49
N PHE A 32 -13.19 -6.57 -7.56
CA PHE A 32 -12.97 -7.93 -8.05
C PHE A 32 -11.70 -8.10 -8.88
N ASN A 33 -11.24 -7.04 -9.57
CA ASN A 33 -10.13 -7.12 -10.51
C ASN A 33 -8.76 -6.95 -9.84
N ASN A 34 -8.72 -7.02 -8.49
CA ASN A 34 -7.53 -6.96 -7.64
C ASN A 34 -6.59 -5.77 -7.94
N THR A 35 -7.08 -4.76 -8.67
CA THR A 35 -6.28 -3.66 -9.25
C THR A 35 -5.97 -2.60 -8.20
N ILE A 36 -6.80 -2.52 -7.17
CA ILE A 36 -6.63 -1.63 -6.01
C ILE A 36 -6.43 -2.48 -4.75
N ARG A 37 -5.52 -3.46 -4.82
CA ARG A 37 -5.08 -4.16 -3.62
C ARG A 37 -4.11 -3.24 -2.87
N LYS A 38 -4.43 -2.90 -1.62
CA LYS A 38 -3.44 -2.29 -0.72
C LYS A 38 -2.30 -3.30 -0.60
N GLY A 39 -1.12 -2.97 -1.12
CA GLY A 39 0.05 -3.82 -1.02
C GLY A 39 0.35 -4.05 0.46
N SER A 40 0.00 -5.24 0.97
CA SER A 40 0.40 -5.66 2.31
C SER A 40 1.81 -6.22 2.19
N TYR A 41 2.79 -5.41 2.54
CA TYR A 41 4.17 -5.86 2.67
C TYR A 41 4.28 -6.67 3.97
N ASN A 42 4.30 -8.00 3.84
CA ASN A 42 4.56 -8.88 4.97
C ASN A 42 6.07 -8.86 5.26
N LEU A 43 6.48 -7.95 6.12
CA LEU A 43 7.86 -7.77 6.56
C LEU A 43 8.07 -8.52 7.88
N HIS A 44 9.04 -9.42 7.91
CA HIS A 44 9.40 -10.20 9.09
C HIS A 44 10.87 -9.97 9.45
N TRP A 45 11.12 -9.25 10.55
CA TRP A 45 12.47 -9.03 11.05
C TRP A 45 13.05 -10.32 11.64
N ILE A 46 14.30 -10.64 11.29
CA ILE A 46 15.05 -11.78 11.86
C ILE A 46 16.30 -11.32 12.62
N SER A 47 16.79 -10.12 12.31
CA SER A 47 17.84 -9.42 13.06
C SER A 47 17.53 -7.92 13.09
N ASP A 48 18.29 -7.17 13.87
CA ASP A 48 18.36 -5.71 13.84
C ASP A 48 18.59 -5.13 12.42
N LYS A 49 19.29 -5.88 11.57
CA LYS A 49 19.70 -5.44 10.22
C LYS A 49 19.02 -6.19 9.08
N GLU A 50 18.33 -7.29 9.38
CA GLU A 50 17.88 -8.23 8.35
C GLU A 50 16.39 -8.51 8.50
N TYR A 51 15.68 -8.41 7.38
CA TYR A 51 14.27 -8.74 7.30
C TYR A 51 13.96 -9.61 6.08
N LEU A 52 12.97 -10.46 6.26
CA LEU A 52 12.36 -11.25 5.20
C LEU A 52 11.14 -10.52 4.66
N HIS A 53 10.93 -10.58 3.35
CA HIS A 53 9.71 -10.13 2.73
C HIS A 53 9.27 -11.09 1.62
N LYS A 54 7.95 -11.16 1.41
CA LYS A 54 7.35 -12.05 0.42
C LYS A 54 6.91 -11.25 -0.81
N THR A 55 7.36 -11.69 -1.99
CA THR A 55 6.99 -11.10 -3.27
C THR A 55 5.62 -11.63 -3.74
N SER A 56 4.99 -10.91 -4.67
CA SER A 56 3.75 -11.35 -5.34
C SER A 56 3.82 -12.75 -5.93
N ASP A 57 5.02 -13.15 -6.34
CA ASP A 57 5.31 -14.42 -7.02
C ASP A 57 5.62 -15.56 -6.02
N ASP A 58 5.25 -15.38 -4.75
CA ASP A 58 5.39 -16.32 -3.64
C ASP A 58 6.83 -16.62 -3.18
N HIS A 59 7.83 -15.96 -3.78
CA HIS A 59 9.22 -16.01 -3.33
C HIS A 59 9.42 -15.25 -2.01
N VAL A 60 10.30 -15.76 -1.16
CA VAL A 60 10.75 -15.07 0.06
C VAL A 60 12.18 -14.58 -0.17
N PHE A 61 12.38 -13.28 -0.01
CA PHE A 61 13.69 -12.63 -0.11
C PHE A 61 14.18 -12.22 1.27
N LEU A 62 15.49 -12.33 1.45
CA LEU A 62 16.22 -11.79 2.59
C LEU A 62 16.82 -10.46 2.19
N HIS A 63 16.51 -9.41 2.94
CA HIS A 63 17.01 -8.08 2.71
C HIS A 63 17.81 -7.59 3.92
N ASN A 64 19.00 -7.10 3.66
CA ASN A 64 19.83 -6.43 4.65
C ASN A 64 19.61 -4.91 4.56
N ALA A 65 19.03 -4.31 5.59
CA ALA A 65 18.66 -2.90 5.61
C ALA A 65 19.87 -1.95 5.65
N GLU A 66 21.05 -2.42 6.06
CA GLU A 66 22.28 -1.63 6.14
C GLU A 66 23.01 -1.58 4.80
N THR A 67 23.21 -2.74 4.17
CA THR A 67 23.94 -2.85 2.90
C THR A 67 23.03 -2.75 1.67
N LYS A 68 21.71 -2.81 1.86
CA LYS A 68 20.68 -2.93 0.80
C LYS A 68 20.85 -4.17 -0.07
N ALA A 69 21.64 -5.14 0.37
CA ALA A 69 21.79 -6.41 -0.33
C ALA A 69 20.51 -7.22 -0.16
N GLU A 70 20.07 -7.83 -1.27
CA GLU A 70 18.93 -8.72 -1.30
C GLU A 70 19.36 -10.07 -1.88
N SER A 71 18.93 -11.16 -1.25
CA SER A 71 19.16 -12.52 -1.71
C SER A 71 17.88 -13.34 -1.66
N LEU A 72 17.74 -14.29 -2.58
CA LEU A 72 16.60 -15.22 -2.57
C LEU A 72 16.77 -16.18 -1.40
N TYR A 73 15.83 -16.17 -0.46
CA TYR A 73 15.86 -17.03 0.73
C TYR A 73 15.09 -18.33 0.48
N LEU A 74 13.86 -18.24 -0.01
CA LEU A 74 13.05 -19.40 -0.42
C LEU A 74 12.39 -19.13 -1.76
N SER A 75 12.47 -20.10 -2.67
CA SER A 75 11.78 -20.04 -3.96
C SER A 75 10.32 -20.49 -3.83
N ASN A 76 9.46 -20.04 -4.74
CA ASN A 76 8.09 -20.54 -4.83
C ASN A 76 8.02 -22.08 -4.95
N SER A 77 9.02 -22.72 -5.58
CA SER A 77 9.10 -24.16 -5.78
C SER A 77 9.30 -24.94 -4.47
N THR A 78 9.89 -24.34 -3.44
CA THR A 78 10.02 -24.96 -2.11
C THR A 78 8.69 -25.03 -1.34
N PHE A 79 7.68 -24.24 -1.73
CA PHE A 79 6.33 -24.28 -1.13
C PHE A 79 5.37 -25.25 -1.86
N GLY A 80 5.80 -25.83 -2.99
CA GLY A 80 5.06 -26.85 -3.72
C GLY A 80 5.11 -28.21 -3.01
N LYS A 81 3.95 -28.86 -2.88
CA LYS A 81 3.81 -30.30 -2.67
C LYS A 81 3.49 -30.97 -3.99
#